data_AF-A0A661GJZ0-F1
#
_entry.id   AF-A0A661GJZ0-F1
#
_cell.length_a   1.000
_cell.length_b   1.000
_cell.length_c   1.000
_cell.angle_alpha   90.00
_cell.angle_beta   90.00
_cell.angle_gamma   90.00
#
_symmetry.space_group_name_H-M   'P 1'
#
loop_
_entity.id
_entity.type
_entity.pdbx_description
1 polymer ?
#
loop_
_entity_poly.entity_id
_entity_poly.type
_entity_poly.pdbx_seq_one_letter_code
_entity_poly.pdbx_strand_id
1 'polypeptide(L)'
;MGLDQRAGVDDELRANLGAFVARNFGAEAKMENVEPMLGGHAGLTFGFDVLGGQTAAGPNDNTGYIIKLAPKGVRREGNTDVYRTAPLLNVLYEADLPVPHVPFASPDEEEFEVPYVVMEKLKGREFFIWEPHASFDLADDKVAPLWRQVAEVLPRIHQVDWQLKLPNWEK
;
A
#
# COMPACT_ATOMS: atom_id res chain seq x y z
N MET A 1 7.66 -32.43 -7.00
CA MET A 1 6.45 -31.68 -7.40
C MET A 1 6.49 -30.38 -6.62
N GLY A 2 6.49 -29.23 -7.31
CA GLY A 2 6.96 -27.97 -6.72
C GLY A 2 6.07 -27.41 -5.61
N LEU A 3 6.71 -26.76 -4.63
CA LEU A 3 6.06 -25.82 -3.72
C LEU A 3 5.90 -24.46 -4.44
N ASP A 4 5.00 -23.62 -3.93
CA ASP A 4 4.74 -22.23 -4.34
C ASP A 4 4.25 -21.98 -5.78
N GLN A 5 2.95 -22.19 -5.99
CA GLN A 5 2.12 -21.20 -6.69
C GLN A 5 1.04 -20.70 -5.72
N ARG A 6 1.32 -19.59 -5.04
CA ARG A 6 0.32 -18.85 -4.24
C ARG A 6 -0.47 -17.96 -5.20
N ALA A 7 -1.79 -18.08 -5.20
CA ALA A 7 -2.64 -17.41 -6.17
C ALA A 7 -2.42 -15.88 -6.22
N GLY A 8 -2.25 -15.33 -7.42
CA GLY A 8 -2.16 -13.90 -7.68
C GLY A 8 -0.75 -13.35 -7.96
N VAL A 9 0.33 -14.07 -7.67
CA VAL A 9 1.70 -13.63 -8.04
C VAL A 9 2.29 -14.58 -9.08
N ASP A 10 2.23 -14.16 -10.34
CA ASP A 10 2.83 -14.85 -11.49
C ASP A 10 4.25 -14.34 -11.83
N ASP A 11 4.87 -14.97 -12.83
CA ASP A 11 6.23 -14.64 -13.27
C ASP A 11 6.31 -13.27 -13.98
N GLU A 12 5.21 -12.81 -14.60
CA GLU A 12 5.10 -11.50 -15.26
C GLU A 12 5.14 -10.38 -14.22
N LEU A 13 4.32 -10.47 -13.17
CA LEU A 13 4.32 -9.53 -12.05
C LEU A 13 5.69 -9.49 -11.35
N ARG A 14 6.34 -10.66 -11.16
CA ARG A 14 7.69 -10.73 -10.59
C ARG A 14 8.73 -10.05 -11.49
N ALA A 15 8.66 -10.23 -12.81
CA ALA A 15 9.56 -9.57 -13.76
C ALA A 15 9.36 -8.04 -13.77
N ASN A 16 8.11 -7.58 -13.83
CA ASN A 16 7.77 -6.16 -13.85
C ASN A 16 8.17 -5.46 -12.53
N LEU A 17 7.93 -6.10 -11.38
CA LEU A 17 8.41 -5.59 -10.09
C LEU A 17 9.95 -5.59 -10.00
N GLY A 18 10.63 -6.60 -10.55
CA GLY A 18 12.10 -6.62 -10.62
C GLY A 18 12.65 -5.45 -11.43
N ALA A 19 12.05 -5.16 -12.60
CA ALA A 19 12.41 -4.02 -13.43
C ALA A 19 12.09 -2.67 -12.74
N PHE A 20 10.96 -2.58 -12.03
CA PHE A 20 10.60 -1.43 -11.19
C PHE A 20 11.61 -1.20 -10.07
N VAL A 21 12.04 -2.25 -9.36
CA VAL A 21 13.03 -2.14 -8.29
C VAL A 21 14.38 -1.68 -8.84
N ALA A 22 14.87 -2.28 -9.92
CA ALA A 22 16.14 -1.88 -10.54
C ALA A 22 16.13 -0.41 -11.03
N ARG A 23 14.98 0.08 -11.54
CA ARG A 23 14.80 1.47 -12.00
C ARG A 23 14.78 2.47 -10.84
N ASN A 24 14.07 2.17 -9.76
CA ASN A 24 13.80 3.12 -8.68
C ASN A 24 14.79 3.06 -7.50
N PHE A 25 15.50 1.94 -7.34
CA PHE A 25 16.45 1.70 -6.24
C PHE A 25 17.88 1.39 -6.72
N GLY A 26 18.08 1.28 -8.04
CA GLY A 26 19.37 0.97 -8.68
C GLY A 26 19.60 -0.52 -8.91
N ALA A 27 20.54 -0.84 -9.81
CA ALA A 27 20.77 -2.21 -10.30
C ALA A 27 21.24 -3.23 -9.24
N GLU A 28 21.79 -2.76 -8.12
CA GLU A 28 22.24 -3.61 -7.01
C GLU A 28 21.11 -3.92 -5.99
N ALA A 29 19.95 -3.26 -6.10
CA ALA A 29 18.81 -3.51 -5.24
C ALA A 29 18.17 -4.87 -5.54
N LYS A 30 17.77 -5.59 -4.49
CA LYS A 30 17.16 -6.93 -4.63
C LYS A 30 15.73 -6.91 -4.12
N MET A 31 14.85 -7.56 -4.87
CA MET A 31 13.45 -7.77 -4.47
C MET A 31 13.28 -9.15 -3.83
N GLU A 32 12.67 -9.20 -2.66
CA GLU A 32 12.35 -10.44 -1.94
C GLU A 32 10.88 -10.46 -1.48
N ASN A 33 10.44 -11.61 -0.95
CA ASN A 33 9.15 -11.80 -0.27
C ASN A 33 7.89 -11.32 -1.03
N VAL A 34 7.87 -11.43 -2.37
CA VAL A 34 6.70 -11.04 -3.18
C VAL A 34 5.52 -11.97 -2.91
N GLU A 35 4.46 -11.42 -2.31
CA GLU A 35 3.31 -12.14 -1.77
C GLU A 35 1.98 -11.34 -1.97
N PRO A 36 0.83 -12.01 -2.16
CA PRO A 36 -0.47 -11.34 -2.22
C PRO A 36 -0.92 -10.85 -0.84
N MET A 37 -1.48 -9.64 -0.76
CA MET A 37 -2.03 -9.09 0.48
C MET A 37 -3.47 -9.56 0.69
N LEU A 38 -3.64 -10.64 1.47
CA LEU A 38 -4.92 -11.35 1.65
C LEU A 38 -5.98 -10.59 2.46
N GLY A 39 -5.64 -9.50 3.17
CA GLY A 39 -6.60 -8.67 3.90
C GLY A 39 -7.45 -7.73 3.02
N GLY A 40 -7.18 -7.68 1.71
CA GLY A 40 -7.87 -6.80 0.76
C GLY A 40 -8.90 -7.53 -0.11
N HIS A 41 -10.06 -6.91 -0.33
CA HIS A 41 -11.14 -7.43 -1.20
C HIS A 41 -10.80 -7.40 -2.71
N ALA A 42 -9.60 -6.99 -3.09
CA ALA A 42 -9.11 -6.98 -4.47
C ALA A 42 -7.74 -7.67 -4.52
N GLY A 43 -7.66 -8.81 -5.21
CA GLY A 43 -6.45 -9.62 -5.43
C GLY A 43 -5.43 -8.98 -6.38
N LEU A 44 -5.29 -7.66 -6.30
CA LEU A 44 -4.41 -6.79 -7.07
C LEU A 44 -3.53 -5.94 -6.12
N THR A 45 -3.34 -6.42 -4.89
CA THR A 45 -2.52 -5.78 -3.86
C THR A 45 -1.45 -6.77 -3.43
N PHE A 46 -0.17 -6.38 -3.52
CA PHE A 46 0.97 -7.27 -3.35
C PHE A 46 2.02 -6.61 -2.46
N GLY A 47 2.55 -7.36 -1.50
CA GLY A 47 3.70 -6.95 -0.71
C GLY A 47 5.00 -7.46 -1.32
N PHE A 48 6.08 -6.71 -1.19
CA PHE A 48 7.45 -7.12 -1.53
C PHE A 48 8.44 -6.32 -0.67
N ASP A 49 9.61 -6.89 -0.43
CA ASP A 49 10.69 -6.21 0.31
C ASP A 49 11.82 -5.83 -0.66
N VAL A 50 12.48 -4.68 -0.43
CA VAL A 50 13.62 -4.24 -1.24
C VAL A 50 14.86 -4.11 -0.36
N LEU A 51 15.86 -4.95 -0.64
CA LEU A 51 17.15 -4.98 0.04
C LEU A 51 18.17 -4.07 -0.67
N GLY A 52 18.74 -3.14 0.09
CA GLY A 52 19.81 -2.24 -0.38
C GLY A 52 19.35 -1.28 -1.48
N GLY A 53 20.33 -0.73 -2.20
CA GLY A 53 20.08 0.30 -3.20
C GLY A 53 19.94 1.71 -2.62
N GLN A 54 19.61 2.65 -3.49
CA GLN A 54 19.56 4.09 -3.23
C GLN A 54 18.27 4.66 -3.84
N THR A 55 17.50 5.39 -3.03
CA THR A 55 16.34 6.17 -3.50
C THR A 55 16.72 7.63 -3.69
N ALA A 56 15.81 8.44 -4.25
CA ALA A 56 15.94 9.89 -4.26
C ALA A 56 16.03 10.52 -2.86
N ALA A 57 15.53 9.84 -1.82
CA ALA A 57 15.54 10.32 -0.44
C ALA A 57 16.77 9.90 0.38
N GLY A 58 17.50 8.87 -0.05
CA GLY A 58 18.63 8.30 0.70
C GLY A 58 18.87 6.81 0.42
N PRO A 59 19.89 6.21 1.05
CA PRO A 59 20.08 4.76 1.07
C PRO A 59 18.81 4.05 1.53
N ASN A 60 18.52 2.88 0.97
CA ASN A 60 17.35 2.10 1.36
C ASN A 60 17.73 1.04 2.41
N ASP A 61 17.38 1.32 3.67
CA ASP A 61 17.65 0.47 4.85
C ASP A 61 16.69 -0.73 4.95
N ASN A 62 16.59 -1.52 3.87
CA ASN A 62 15.73 -2.70 3.73
C ASN A 62 14.24 -2.43 4.03
N THR A 63 13.59 -1.71 3.13
CA THR A 63 12.19 -1.28 3.29
C THR A 63 11.23 -2.25 2.62
N GLY A 64 10.14 -2.58 3.33
CA GLY A 64 9.00 -3.30 2.75
C GLY A 64 8.04 -2.33 2.06
N TYR A 65 7.48 -2.76 0.93
CA TYR A 65 6.52 -1.99 0.13
C TYR A 65 5.26 -2.81 -0.17
N ILE A 66 4.16 -2.10 -0.39
CA ILE A 66 2.92 -2.65 -0.96
C ILE A 66 2.65 -1.94 -2.28
N ILE A 67 2.47 -2.69 -3.36
CA ILE A 67 1.89 -2.17 -4.61
C ILE A 67 0.40 -2.51 -4.67
N LYS A 68 -0.40 -1.57 -5.15
CA LYS A 68 -1.79 -1.77 -5.56
C LYS A 68 -1.90 -1.45 -7.05
N LEU A 69 -2.43 -2.41 -7.81
CA LEU A 69 -2.66 -2.29 -9.26
C LEU A 69 -4.14 -2.04 -9.54
N ALA A 70 -4.44 -1.22 -10.55
CA ALA A 70 -5.82 -1.08 -11.03
C ALA A 70 -6.29 -2.34 -11.79
N PRO A 71 -7.59 -2.67 -11.78
CA PRO A 71 -8.11 -3.80 -12.55
C PRO A 71 -8.07 -3.53 -14.07
N LYS A 72 -7.44 -4.45 -14.84
CA LYS A 72 -7.37 -4.40 -16.31
C LYS A 72 -8.79 -4.33 -16.92
N GLY A 73 -8.99 -3.42 -17.87
CA GLY A 73 -10.24 -3.30 -18.65
C GLY A 73 -11.48 -2.76 -17.92
N VAL A 74 -11.37 -2.35 -16.65
CA VAL A 74 -12.49 -1.81 -15.88
C VAL A 74 -12.47 -0.27 -15.91
N ARG A 75 -13.66 0.36 -15.92
CA ARG A 75 -13.79 1.81 -15.83
C ARG A 75 -13.19 2.31 -14.51
N ARG A 76 -12.35 3.35 -14.59
CA ARG A 76 -11.64 3.98 -13.47
C ARG A 76 -12.57 4.97 -12.78
N GLU A 77 -13.32 4.51 -11.77
CA GLU A 77 -14.21 5.35 -10.96
C GLU A 77 -14.41 4.75 -9.55
N GLY A 78 -14.52 5.60 -8.54
CA GLY A 78 -14.70 5.15 -7.16
C GLY A 78 -13.55 4.25 -6.69
N ASN A 79 -13.85 3.00 -6.32
CA ASN A 79 -12.87 2.07 -5.75
C ASN A 79 -11.92 1.41 -6.78
N THR A 80 -12.22 1.50 -8.09
CA THR A 80 -11.37 0.99 -9.17
C THR A 80 -10.34 2.02 -9.65
N ASP A 81 -10.54 3.30 -9.31
CA ASP A 81 -9.55 4.36 -9.51
C ASP A 81 -8.46 4.26 -8.44
N VAL A 82 -7.54 3.31 -8.64
CA VAL A 82 -6.42 3.04 -7.72
C VAL A 82 -5.47 4.23 -7.65
N TYR A 83 -5.17 4.88 -8.78
CA TYR A 83 -4.23 6.01 -8.80
C TYR A 83 -4.70 7.18 -7.93
N ARG A 84 -6.02 7.46 -7.91
CA ARG A 84 -6.62 8.51 -7.07
C ARG A 84 -6.41 8.32 -5.56
N THR A 85 -5.98 7.15 -5.08
CA THR A 85 -5.60 7.00 -3.66
C THR A 85 -4.25 7.66 -3.32
N ALA A 86 -3.33 7.82 -4.27
CA ALA A 86 -2.02 8.43 -4.04
C ALA A 86 -2.09 9.89 -3.55
N PRO A 87 -2.77 10.83 -4.23
CA PRO A 87 -2.86 12.21 -3.75
C PRO A 87 -3.62 12.31 -2.42
N LEU A 88 -4.62 11.45 -2.19
CA LEU A 88 -5.31 11.39 -0.89
C LEU A 88 -4.34 10.99 0.23
N LEU A 89 -3.62 9.88 0.08
CA LEU A 89 -2.67 9.40 1.10
C LEU A 89 -1.57 10.43 1.38
N ASN A 90 -1.03 11.08 0.35
CA ASN A 90 -0.03 12.15 0.53
C ASN A 90 -0.59 13.34 1.33
N VAL A 91 -1.81 13.79 1.04
CA VAL A 91 -2.46 14.88 1.81
C VAL A 91 -2.72 14.50 3.26
N LEU A 92 -3.07 13.23 3.53
CA LEU A 92 -3.24 12.74 4.89
C LEU A 92 -1.89 12.57 5.62
N TYR A 93 -0.84 12.13 4.93
CA TYR A 93 0.52 12.00 5.45
C TYR A 93 1.13 13.37 5.81
N GLU A 94 0.96 14.38 4.94
CA GLU A 94 1.32 15.79 5.23
C GLU A 94 0.59 16.36 6.46
N ALA A 95 -0.57 15.80 6.82
CA ALA A 95 -1.37 16.19 7.98
C ALA A 95 -1.02 15.39 9.27
N ASP A 96 0.09 14.65 9.27
CA ASP A 96 0.57 13.82 10.38
C ASP A 96 -0.45 12.73 10.81
N LEU A 97 -1.25 12.24 9.85
CA LEU A 97 -2.19 11.14 10.09
C LEU A 97 -1.48 9.79 9.90
N PRO A 98 -1.92 8.73 10.62
CA PRO A 98 -1.31 7.40 10.56
C PRO A 98 -1.71 6.65 9.28
N VAL A 99 -1.19 7.13 8.15
CA VAL A 99 -1.33 6.54 6.81
C VAL A 99 0.06 6.20 6.26
N PRO A 100 0.19 5.23 5.33
CA PRO A 100 1.48 4.94 4.72
C PRO A 100 1.92 6.07 3.77
N HIS A 101 3.21 6.39 3.79
CA HIS A 101 3.86 7.18 2.76
C HIS A 101 3.73 6.52 1.38
N VAL A 102 3.52 7.32 0.33
CA VAL A 102 3.41 6.88 -1.08
C VAL A 102 4.61 7.36 -1.89
N PRO A 103 5.75 6.64 -1.88
CA PRO A 103 6.95 7.04 -2.60
C PRO A 103 6.83 6.96 -4.13
N PHE A 104 5.91 6.12 -4.66
CA PHE A 104 5.71 5.99 -6.11
C PHE A 104 4.23 5.80 -6.45
N ALA A 105 3.75 6.46 -7.48
CA ALA A 105 2.44 6.20 -8.08
C ALA A 105 2.49 6.67 -9.54
N SER A 106 1.81 5.96 -10.44
CA SER A 106 1.71 6.36 -11.84
C SER A 106 0.29 6.16 -12.38
N PRO A 107 -0.24 7.13 -13.15
CA PRO A 107 -1.44 6.92 -13.97
C PRO A 107 -1.12 6.18 -15.28
N ASP A 108 0.16 6.06 -15.63
CA ASP A 108 0.62 5.54 -16.92
C ASP A 108 0.72 4.00 -16.91
N GLU A 109 0.40 3.42 -18.06
CA GLU A 109 0.26 1.96 -18.22
C GLU A 109 1.56 1.30 -18.72
N GLU A 110 2.63 2.07 -18.97
CA GLU A 110 3.87 1.56 -19.56
C GLU A 110 4.62 0.56 -18.67
N GLU A 111 4.48 0.66 -17.33
CA GLU A 111 5.28 -0.14 -16.39
C GLU A 111 4.61 -1.44 -15.95
N PHE A 112 3.27 -1.48 -15.91
CA PHE A 112 2.48 -2.61 -15.37
C PHE A 112 1.19 -2.89 -16.17
N GLU A 113 1.00 -2.28 -17.35
CA GLU A 113 -0.23 -2.28 -18.15
C GLU A 113 -1.47 -1.66 -17.46
N VAL A 114 -1.33 -1.15 -16.24
CA VAL A 114 -2.39 -0.52 -15.45
C VAL A 114 -1.82 0.58 -14.54
N PRO A 115 -2.61 1.62 -14.21
CA PRO A 115 -2.26 2.56 -13.15
C PRO A 115 -1.96 1.86 -11.82
N TYR A 116 -1.03 2.42 -11.03
CA TYR A 116 -0.60 1.82 -9.77
C TYR A 116 -0.28 2.84 -8.69
N VAL A 117 -0.24 2.35 -7.44
CA VAL A 117 0.26 3.06 -6.27
C VAL A 117 1.17 2.12 -5.47
N VAL A 118 2.39 2.56 -5.15
CA VAL A 118 3.31 1.87 -4.23
C VAL A 118 3.43 2.69 -2.94
N MET A 119 3.18 2.03 -1.82
CA MET A 119 3.18 2.62 -0.48
C MET A 119 4.09 1.82 0.46
N GLU A 120 4.51 2.40 1.57
CA GLU A 120 5.30 1.67 2.58
C GLU A 120 4.50 0.52 3.22
N LYS A 121 5.18 -0.60 3.52
CA LYS A 121 4.61 -1.74 4.26
C LYS A 121 4.69 -1.45 5.76
N LEU A 122 3.61 -0.88 6.30
CA LEU A 122 3.52 -0.57 7.73
C LEU A 122 3.73 -1.81 8.61
N LYS A 123 4.58 -1.68 9.62
CA LYS A 123 4.81 -2.73 10.62
C LYS A 123 3.65 -2.76 11.60
N GLY A 124 2.90 -3.86 11.63
CA GLY A 124 1.77 -4.03 12.54
C GLY A 124 0.96 -5.27 12.24
N ARG A 125 -0.26 -5.31 12.79
CA ARG A 125 -1.25 -6.35 12.52
C ARG A 125 -2.64 -5.74 12.58
N GLU A 126 -3.49 -6.10 11.62
CA GLU A 126 -4.89 -5.70 11.60
C GLU A 126 -5.65 -6.32 12.78
N PHE A 127 -6.48 -5.51 13.45
CA PHE A 127 -7.44 -5.96 14.44
C PHE A 127 -8.81 -6.13 13.80
N PHE A 128 -9.04 -7.28 13.15
CA PHE A 128 -10.33 -7.58 12.54
C PHE A 128 -11.33 -8.06 13.60
N ILE A 129 -12.32 -7.21 13.92
CA ILE A 129 -13.18 -7.35 15.11
C ILE A 129 -14.03 -8.63 15.17
N TRP A 130 -14.31 -9.24 14.01
CA TRP A 130 -15.14 -10.45 13.90
C TRP A 130 -14.33 -11.75 14.00
N GLU A 131 -13.02 -11.69 13.72
CA GLU A 131 -12.08 -12.80 13.76
C GLU A 131 -10.69 -12.26 14.15
N PRO A 132 -10.51 -11.82 15.41
CA PRO A 132 -9.25 -11.23 15.83
C PRO A 132 -8.15 -12.30 15.86
N HIS A 133 -6.99 -11.97 15.31
CA HIS A 133 -5.84 -12.87 15.32
C HIS A 133 -5.45 -13.28 16.75
N ALA A 134 -5.08 -14.55 16.97
CA ALA A 134 -4.80 -15.14 18.28
C ALA A 134 -3.63 -14.50 19.08
N SER A 135 -2.95 -13.48 18.52
CA SER A 135 -1.96 -12.67 19.24
C SER A 135 -2.56 -11.48 20.00
N PHE A 136 -3.85 -11.17 19.81
CA PHE A 136 -4.52 -10.11 20.57
C PHE A 136 -5.07 -10.65 21.88
N ASP A 137 -4.77 -9.94 22.97
CA ASP A 137 -5.50 -10.11 24.23
C ASP A 137 -6.85 -9.40 24.08
N LEU A 138 -7.93 -10.15 24.33
CA LEU A 138 -9.31 -9.71 24.10
C LEU A 138 -9.99 -9.20 25.38
N ALA A 139 -9.25 -9.07 26.49
CA ALA A 139 -9.77 -8.43 27.68
C ALA A 139 -10.12 -6.95 27.42
N ASP A 140 -11.20 -6.46 28.04
CA ASP A 140 -11.77 -5.12 27.81
C ASP A 140 -10.72 -4.00 27.95
N ASP A 141 -9.79 -4.12 28.91
CA ASP A 141 -8.75 -3.12 29.16
C ASP A 141 -7.65 -3.08 28.09
N LYS A 142 -7.52 -4.14 27.27
CA LYS A 142 -6.60 -4.21 26.12
C LYS A 142 -7.25 -3.78 24.81
N VAL A 143 -8.53 -4.09 24.65
CA VAL A 143 -9.30 -3.78 23.44
C VAL A 143 -9.81 -2.33 23.44
N ALA A 144 -10.19 -1.77 24.60
CA ALA A 144 -10.68 -0.40 24.68
C ALA A 144 -9.69 0.68 24.18
N PRO A 145 -8.36 0.57 24.39
CA PRO A 145 -7.37 1.44 23.74
C PRO A 145 -7.40 1.40 22.20
N LEU A 146 -7.63 0.24 21.58
CA LEU A 146 -7.68 0.11 20.12
C LEU A 146 -8.88 0.88 19.54
N TRP A 147 -10.06 0.76 20.16
CA TRP A 147 -11.25 1.54 19.80
C TRP A 147 -11.04 3.04 20.02
N ARG A 148 -10.34 3.42 21.09
CA ARG A 148 -10.02 4.83 21.37
C ARG A 148 -9.15 5.44 20.26
N GLN A 149 -8.13 4.72 19.78
CA GLN A 149 -7.29 5.18 18.66
C GLN A 149 -8.12 5.49 17.40
N VAL A 150 -9.07 4.61 17.04
CA VAL A 150 -9.99 4.86 15.90
C VAL A 150 -10.85 6.11 16.12
N ALA A 151 -11.39 6.28 17.33
CA ALA A 151 -12.20 7.43 17.70
C ALA A 151 -11.42 8.76 17.79
N GLU A 152 -10.11 8.71 18.04
CA GLU A 152 -9.22 9.87 18.08
C GLU A 152 -8.70 10.27 16.69
N VAL A 153 -8.48 9.31 15.78
CA VAL A 153 -8.00 9.55 14.41
C VAL A 153 -9.11 10.06 13.49
N LEU A 154 -10.33 9.52 13.58
CA LEU A 154 -11.43 9.88 12.67
C LEU A 154 -11.76 11.39 12.64
N PRO A 155 -11.86 12.11 13.78
CA PRO A 155 -12.05 13.56 13.78
C PRO A 155 -10.90 14.34 13.12
N ARG A 156 -9.65 13.86 13.23
CA ARG A 156 -8.50 14.49 12.57
C ARG A 156 -8.59 14.35 11.05
N ILE A 157 -9.06 13.20 10.53
CA ILE A 157 -9.34 13.02 9.09
C ILE A 157 -10.41 14.04 8.64
N HIS A 158 -11.49 14.21 9.40
CA HIS A 158 -12.55 15.18 9.08
C HIS A 158 -12.11 16.65 9.12
N GLN A 159 -10.98 16.97 9.74
CA GLN A 159 -10.41 18.33 9.81
C GLN A 159 -9.50 18.68 8.63
N VAL A 160 -9.17 17.72 7.76
CA VAL A 160 -8.38 17.98 6.55
C VAL A 160 -9.24 18.73 5.54
N ASP A 161 -8.80 19.94 5.16
CA ASP A 161 -9.41 20.72 4.08
C ASP A 161 -9.09 20.09 2.72
N TRP A 162 -9.85 19.04 2.40
CA TRP A 162 -9.73 18.30 1.15
C TRP A 162 -10.14 19.13 -0.07
N GLN A 163 -10.98 20.16 0.09
CA GLN A 163 -11.39 21.02 -1.03
C GLN A 163 -10.22 21.89 -1.51
N LEU A 164 -9.45 22.43 -0.57
CA LEU A 164 -8.21 23.15 -0.85
C LEU A 164 -7.09 22.21 -1.30
N LYS A 165 -6.93 21.05 -0.64
CA LYS A 165 -5.80 20.13 -0.87
C LYS A 165 -5.98 19.20 -2.07
N LEU A 166 -7.21 18.88 -2.47
CA LEU A 166 -7.55 17.95 -3.56
C LEU A 166 -8.56 18.59 -4.54
N PRO A 167 -8.23 19.70 -5.23
CA PRO A 167 -9.18 20.53 -5.99
C PRO A 167 -9.86 19.88 -7.23
N ASN A 168 -9.54 18.61 -7.52
CA ASN A 168 -10.19 17.80 -8.56
C ASN A 168 -10.86 16.53 -8.01
N TRP A 169 -10.91 16.39 -6.68
CA TRP A 169 -12.07 15.84 -6.00
C TRP A 169 -13.20 16.91 -6.07
N GLU A 170 -14.48 16.62 -6.25
CA GLU A 170 -15.17 15.35 -6.53
C GLU A 170 -15.42 15.11 -8.05
N LYS A 171 -14.56 15.66 -8.92
CA LYS A 171 -14.74 15.63 -10.39
C LYS A 171 -14.46 14.26 -11.01
#